data_AF-A2G1P0-F1
#
_entry.id   AF-A2G1P0-F1
#
_cell.length_a   1.000
_cell.length_b   1.000
_cell.length_c   1.000
_cell.angle_alpha   90.00
_cell.angle_beta   90.00
_cell.angle_gamma   90.00
#
_symmetry.space_group_name_H-M   'P 1'
#
loop_
_entity.id
_entity.type
_entity.pdbx_description
1 polymer ?
#
loop_
_entity_poly.entity_id
_entity_poly.type
_entity_poly.pdbx_seq_one_letter_code
_entity_poly.pdbx_strand_id
1 'polypeptide(L)'
;MSFAELAKVGGVLGGLGFVTTLAASLLTCFSIASRVCSIVVGGILVGAGVFYGFLGWKTDAENHARSMKFFAAVASLVTGILYIFLPSSFHTGSYLNRMVVYILPLVSISVDLALQWPFITSFIIQGIIDTAHLGAGKEHVLYSVFNIFTAFIAATLIPISNAGTNSQICSSGIVYSIAAWFIACIVFFLVGFKLTRTKGEALNSTTSYNKVGQ
;
A
#
# COMPACT_ATOMS: atom_id res chain seq x y z
N MET A 1 19.94 -6.18 19.53
CA MET A 1 19.22 -5.25 18.63
C MET A 1 19.48 -3.84 19.13
N SER A 2 20.01 -2.94 18.30
CA SER A 2 20.18 -1.54 18.69
C SER A 2 18.88 -0.76 18.47
N PHE A 3 18.55 0.15 19.38
CA PHE A 3 17.38 1.02 19.24
C PHE A 3 17.45 1.87 17.96
N ALA A 4 18.65 2.34 17.61
CA ALA A 4 18.89 3.13 16.39
C ALA A 4 18.53 2.37 15.11
N GLU A 5 18.82 1.07 15.04
CA GLU A 5 18.48 0.25 13.88
C GLU A 5 16.97 0.02 13.77
N LEU A 6 16.30 -0.25 14.90
CA LEU A 6 14.84 -0.37 14.94
C LEU A 6 14.16 0.94 14.53
N ALA A 7 14.60 2.07 15.06
CA ALA A 7 14.07 3.38 14.72
C ALA A 7 14.22 3.68 13.23
N LYS A 8 15.35 3.29 12.61
CA LYS A 8 15.59 3.45 11.17
C LYS A 8 14.64 2.57 10.35
N VAL A 9 14.60 1.26 10.58
CA VAL A 9 13.78 0.33 9.76
C VAL A 9 12.30 0.55 10.00
N GLY A 10 11.89 0.57 11.27
CA GLY A 10 10.50 0.80 11.66
C GLY A 10 10.03 2.17 11.20
N GLY A 11 10.86 3.20 11.32
CA GLY A 11 10.56 4.55 10.84
C GLY A 11 10.40 4.63 9.32
N VAL A 12 11.29 4.01 8.55
CA VAL A 12 11.18 3.96 7.08
C VAL A 12 9.90 3.24 6.67
N LEU A 13 9.67 2.01 7.14
CA LEU A 13 8.48 1.26 6.74
C LEU A 13 7.20 1.93 7.22
N GLY A 14 7.16 2.42 8.46
CA GLY A 14 6.04 3.18 9.00
C GLY A 14 5.73 4.42 8.16
N GLY A 15 6.76 5.16 7.76
CA GLY A 15 6.64 6.30 6.84
C GLY A 15 6.05 5.89 5.49
N LEU A 16 6.51 4.79 4.89
CA LEU A 16 5.96 4.28 3.63
C LEU A 16 4.49 3.88 3.75
N GLY A 17 4.11 3.18 4.83
CA GLY A 17 2.71 2.81 5.11
C GLY A 17 1.81 4.04 5.29
N PHE A 18 2.31 5.05 6.02
CA PHE A 18 1.63 6.33 6.20
C PHE A 18 1.43 7.04 4.86
N VAL A 19 2.50 7.24 4.08
CA VAL A 19 2.47 7.95 2.79
C VAL A 19 1.56 7.25 1.80
N THR A 20 1.58 5.91 1.74
CA THR A 20 0.71 5.14 0.84
C THR A 20 -0.76 5.39 1.16
N THR A 21 -1.14 5.21 2.42
CA THR A 21 -2.54 5.31 2.86
C THR A 21 -3.03 6.76 2.76
N LEU A 22 -2.16 7.73 3.06
CA LEU A 22 -2.43 9.16 2.87
C LEU A 22 -2.68 9.48 1.39
N ALA A 23 -1.77 9.08 0.50
CA ALA A 23 -1.92 9.36 -0.93
C ALA A 23 -3.18 8.71 -1.52
N ALA A 24 -3.42 7.44 -1.21
CA ALA A 24 -4.57 6.70 -1.69
C ALA A 24 -5.90 7.31 -1.21
N SER A 25 -6.00 7.65 0.07
CA SER A 25 -7.21 8.26 0.63
C SER A 25 -7.46 9.67 0.11
N LEU A 26 -6.43 10.52 0.00
CA LEU A 26 -6.57 11.87 -0.56
C LEU A 26 -7.01 11.81 -2.03
N LEU A 27 -6.36 11.00 -2.86
CA LEU A 27 -6.74 10.85 -4.27
C LEU A 27 -8.16 10.30 -4.42
N THR A 28 -8.57 9.36 -3.56
CA THR A 28 -9.93 8.84 -3.54
C THR A 28 -10.93 9.93 -3.17
N CYS A 29 -10.70 10.67 -2.08
CA CYS A 29 -11.56 11.77 -1.63
C CYS A 29 -11.67 12.89 -2.68
N PHE A 30 -10.57 13.30 -3.30
CA PHE A 30 -10.61 14.32 -4.36
C PHE A 30 -11.35 13.83 -5.61
N SER A 31 -11.23 12.54 -5.94
CA SER A 31 -11.98 11.93 -7.05
C SER A 31 -13.48 11.88 -6.78
N ILE A 32 -13.90 11.72 -5.52
CA ILE A 32 -15.32 11.82 -5.12
C ILE A 32 -15.84 13.26 -5.31
N ALA A 33 -15.05 14.25 -4.89
CA ALA A 33 -15.44 15.66 -4.94
C ALA A 33 -15.48 16.23 -6.37
N SER A 34 -14.58 15.79 -7.25
CA SER A 34 -14.39 16.37 -8.58
C SER A 34 -14.34 15.31 -9.67
N ARG A 35 -15.27 15.43 -10.63
CA ARG A 35 -15.29 14.56 -11.82
C ARG A 35 -14.02 14.66 -12.65
N VAL A 36 -13.43 15.86 -12.73
CA VAL A 36 -12.17 16.07 -13.45
C VAL A 36 -11.04 15.29 -12.77
N CYS A 37 -10.93 15.36 -11.43
CA CYS A 37 -9.95 14.54 -10.70
C CYS A 37 -10.19 13.06 -10.92
N SER A 38 -11.44 12.60 -10.86
CA SER A 38 -11.79 11.19 -11.09
C SER A 38 -11.34 10.71 -12.49
N ILE A 39 -11.56 11.51 -13.54
CA ILE A 39 -11.12 11.16 -14.91
C ILE A 39 -9.60 11.13 -15.01
N VAL A 40 -8.90 12.12 -14.44
CA VAL A 40 -7.42 12.19 -14.48
C VAL A 40 -6.80 11.02 -13.73
N VAL A 41 -7.24 10.77 -12.49
CA VAL A 41 -6.76 9.63 -11.70
C VAL A 41 -7.12 8.31 -12.40
N GLY A 42 -8.32 8.21 -12.97
CA GLY A 42 -8.75 7.05 -13.74
C GLY A 42 -7.83 6.77 -14.94
N GLY A 43 -7.46 7.80 -15.70
CA GLY A 43 -6.51 7.69 -16.81
C GLY A 43 -5.12 7.24 -16.35
N ILE A 44 -4.62 7.78 -15.23
CA ILE A 44 -3.34 7.36 -14.63
C ILE A 44 -3.38 5.88 -14.24
N LEU A 45 -4.47 5.43 -13.62
CA LEU A 45 -4.65 4.03 -13.21
C LEU A 45 -4.77 3.07 -14.40
N VAL A 46 -5.44 3.47 -15.49
CA VAL A 46 -5.44 2.69 -16.73
C VAL A 46 -4.01 2.55 -17.28
N GLY A 47 -3.25 3.65 -17.32
CA GLY A 47 -1.85 3.64 -17.75
C GLY A 47 -0.97 2.75 -16.87
N ALA A 48 -1.10 2.86 -15.55
CA ALA A 48 -0.42 1.99 -14.58
C ALA A 48 -0.82 0.52 -14.78
N GLY A 49 -2.10 0.26 -15.06
CA GLY A 49 -2.62 -1.06 -15.34
C GLY A 49 -1.95 -1.73 -16.54
N VAL A 50 -1.86 -1.01 -17.67
CA VAL A 50 -1.14 -1.48 -18.87
C VAL A 50 0.34 -1.69 -18.58
N PHE A 51 0.97 -0.75 -17.87
CA PHE A 51 2.38 -0.82 -17.52
C PHE A 51 2.71 -2.05 -16.65
N TYR A 52 1.95 -2.29 -15.58
CA TYR A 52 2.14 -3.45 -14.72
C TYR A 52 1.76 -4.77 -15.41
N GLY A 53 0.79 -4.76 -16.33
CA GLY A 53 0.48 -5.92 -17.16
C GLY A 53 1.67 -6.32 -18.03
N PHE A 54 2.32 -5.34 -18.66
CA PHE A 54 3.55 -5.56 -19.43
C PHE A 54 4.71 -6.04 -18.56
N LEU A 55 4.95 -5.40 -17.40
CA LEU A 55 6.00 -5.82 -16.47
C LEU A 55 5.75 -7.22 -15.90
N GLY A 56 4.49 -7.56 -15.59
CA GLY A 56 4.09 -8.90 -15.14
C GLY A 56 4.32 -9.95 -16.21
N TRP A 57 4.08 -9.63 -17.48
CA TRP A 57 4.38 -10.53 -18.59
C TRP A 57 5.88 -10.78 -18.78
N LYS A 58 6.73 -9.75 -18.60
CA LYS A 58 8.19 -9.87 -18.67
C LYS A 58 8.87 -10.50 -17.46
N THR A 59 8.15 -10.64 -16.34
CA THR A 59 8.73 -11.21 -15.12
C THR A 59 8.68 -12.74 -15.18
N ASP A 60 9.74 -13.40 -14.73
CA ASP A 60 9.80 -14.87 -14.68
C ASP A 60 8.63 -15.48 -13.91
N ALA A 61 8.15 -16.64 -14.37
CA ALA A 61 6.99 -17.33 -13.80
C ALA A 61 7.16 -17.70 -12.32
N GLU A 62 8.39 -18.01 -11.91
CA GLU A 62 8.73 -18.43 -10.55
C GLU A 62 8.88 -17.24 -9.58
N ASN A 63 8.92 -16.01 -10.10
CA ASN A 63 9.08 -14.83 -9.26
C ASN A 63 7.74 -14.43 -8.63
N HIS A 64 7.70 -14.43 -7.29
CA HIS A 64 6.53 -14.02 -6.51
C HIS A 64 6.03 -12.59 -6.82
N ALA A 65 6.86 -11.71 -7.40
CA ALA A 65 6.42 -10.39 -7.85
C ALA A 65 5.45 -10.46 -9.04
N ARG A 66 5.52 -11.52 -9.86
CA ARG A 66 4.75 -11.62 -11.11
C ARG A 66 3.24 -11.57 -10.84
N SER A 67 2.76 -12.36 -9.88
CA SER A 67 1.35 -12.39 -9.50
C SER A 67 0.89 -11.04 -8.97
N MET A 68 1.71 -10.36 -8.16
CA MET A 68 1.38 -9.04 -7.64
C MET A 68 1.32 -7.97 -8.73
N LYS A 69 2.21 -8.02 -9.72
CA LYS A 69 2.16 -7.12 -10.89
C LYS A 69 0.89 -7.34 -11.71
N PHE A 70 0.47 -8.59 -11.93
CA PHE A 70 -0.81 -8.85 -12.61
C PHE A 70 -2.01 -8.42 -11.77
N PHE A 71 -1.97 -8.62 -10.45
CA PHE A 71 -3.01 -8.14 -9.56
C PHE A 71 -3.14 -6.62 -9.62
N ALA A 72 -2.02 -5.89 -9.55
CA ALA A 72 -1.97 -4.44 -9.73
C ALA A 72 -2.53 -4.04 -11.11
N ALA A 73 -2.12 -4.74 -12.18
CA ALA A 73 -2.60 -4.49 -13.53
C ALA A 73 -4.13 -4.56 -13.62
N VAL A 74 -4.72 -5.64 -13.12
CA VAL A 74 -6.18 -5.84 -13.14
C VAL A 74 -6.88 -4.83 -12.23
N ALA A 75 -6.39 -4.64 -11.00
CA ALA A 75 -6.97 -3.70 -10.04
C ALA A 75 -7.00 -2.27 -10.60
N SER A 76 -5.91 -1.83 -11.23
CA SER A 76 -5.77 -0.47 -11.78
C SER A 76 -6.53 -0.28 -13.09
N LEU A 77 -6.61 -1.29 -13.96
CA LEU A 77 -7.49 -1.25 -15.13
C LEU A 77 -8.97 -1.14 -14.73
N VAL A 78 -9.43 -2.04 -13.85
CA VAL A 78 -10.83 -2.07 -13.41
C VAL A 78 -11.19 -0.76 -12.71
N THR A 79 -10.37 -0.33 -11.75
CA THR A 79 -10.58 0.92 -11.03
C THR A 79 -10.52 2.13 -11.95
N GLY A 80 -9.54 2.17 -12.86
CA GLY A 80 -9.36 3.30 -13.77
C GLY A 80 -10.55 3.49 -14.70
N ILE A 81 -11.06 2.39 -15.29
CA ILE A 81 -12.28 2.39 -16.09
C ILE A 81 -13.47 2.83 -15.23
N LEU A 82 -13.62 2.28 -14.02
CA LEU A 82 -14.69 2.66 -13.11
C LEU A 82 -14.64 4.16 -12.82
N TYR A 83 -13.50 4.73 -12.45
CA TYR A 83 -13.38 6.17 -12.19
C TYR A 83 -13.80 7.03 -13.39
N ILE A 84 -13.45 6.63 -14.61
CA ILE A 84 -13.82 7.37 -15.82
C ILE A 84 -15.34 7.33 -16.07
N PHE A 85 -16.02 6.23 -15.75
CA PHE A 85 -17.44 6.03 -16.12
C PHE A 85 -18.43 6.04 -14.95
N LEU A 86 -17.96 6.03 -13.70
CA LEU A 86 -18.81 5.93 -12.52
C LEU A 86 -19.73 7.16 -12.40
N PRO A 87 -21.05 7.00 -12.34
CA PRO A 87 -21.97 8.11 -12.10
C PRO A 87 -21.81 8.67 -10.68
N SER A 88 -21.99 9.98 -10.52
CA SER A 88 -21.84 10.66 -9.23
C SER A 88 -22.82 10.17 -8.16
N SER A 89 -23.97 9.61 -8.55
CA SER A 89 -24.99 9.05 -7.65
C SER A 89 -24.49 7.86 -6.81
N PHE A 90 -23.45 7.16 -7.25
CA PHE A 90 -22.85 6.08 -6.47
C PHE A 90 -22.15 6.57 -5.20
N HIS A 91 -21.70 7.83 -5.18
CA HIS A 91 -21.07 8.44 -4.01
C HIS A 91 -22.06 8.82 -2.92
N THR A 92 -23.33 9.06 -3.28
CA THR A 92 -24.39 9.44 -2.36
C THR A 92 -25.28 8.28 -1.93
N GLY A 93 -25.01 7.05 -2.40
CA GLY A 93 -25.76 5.84 -2.07
C GLY A 93 -25.63 5.37 -0.61
N SER A 94 -26.03 4.12 -0.33
CA SER A 94 -25.87 3.52 1.00
C SER A 94 -24.41 3.42 1.41
N TYR A 95 -24.14 3.31 2.72
CA TYR A 95 -22.80 3.09 3.27
C TYR A 95 -22.08 1.92 2.56
N LEU A 96 -22.78 0.78 2.38
CA LEU A 96 -22.21 -0.40 1.74
C LEU A 96 -21.82 -0.13 0.28
N ASN A 97 -22.66 0.58 -0.48
CA ASN A 97 -22.36 0.94 -1.86
C ASN A 97 -21.11 1.83 -1.94
N ARG A 98 -21.03 2.83 -1.06
CA ARG A 98 -19.88 3.74 -0.99
C ARG A 98 -18.60 2.97 -0.63
N MET A 99 -18.66 2.09 0.37
CA MET A 99 -17.53 1.26 0.79
C MET A 99 -16.98 0.40 -0.36
N VAL A 100 -17.87 -0.28 -1.10
CA VAL A 100 -17.49 -1.13 -2.26
C VAL A 100 -16.89 -0.30 -3.39
N VAL A 101 -17.38 0.91 -3.62
CA VAL A 101 -16.82 1.81 -4.64
C VAL A 101 -15.47 2.38 -4.22
N TYR A 102 -15.25 2.64 -2.92
CA TYR A 102 -14.01 3.27 -2.42
C TYR A 102 -12.90 2.27 -2.16
N ILE A 103 -13.22 1.00 -1.90
CA ILE A 103 -12.17 0.00 -1.69
C ILE A 103 -11.34 -0.27 -2.93
N LEU A 104 -11.96 -0.28 -4.12
CA LEU A 104 -11.28 -0.53 -5.39
C LEU A 104 -10.13 0.47 -5.64
N PRO A 105 -10.35 1.80 -5.61
CA PRO A 105 -9.29 2.77 -5.80
C PRO A 105 -8.29 2.80 -4.65
N LEU A 106 -8.72 2.62 -3.41
CA LEU A 106 -7.78 2.53 -2.29
C LEU A 106 -6.82 1.37 -2.47
N VAL A 107 -7.32 0.18 -2.83
CA VAL A 107 -6.49 -1.00 -3.08
C VAL A 107 -5.58 -0.79 -4.28
N SER A 108 -6.13 -0.35 -5.42
CA SER A 108 -5.37 -0.14 -6.65
C SER A 108 -4.21 0.85 -6.45
N ILE A 109 -4.48 2.04 -5.93
CA ILE A 109 -3.44 3.06 -5.68
C ILE A 109 -2.42 2.55 -4.66
N SER A 110 -2.89 1.89 -3.58
CA SER A 110 -1.98 1.44 -2.53
C SER A 110 -1.06 0.32 -3.00
N VAL A 111 -1.54 -0.59 -3.86
CA VAL A 111 -0.72 -1.64 -4.45
C VAL A 111 0.25 -1.07 -5.48
N ASP A 112 -0.20 -0.13 -6.32
CA ASP A 112 0.66 0.51 -7.31
C ASP A 112 1.84 1.23 -6.65
N LEU A 113 1.60 1.93 -5.53
CA LEU A 113 2.65 2.53 -4.72
C LEU A 113 3.50 1.48 -4.00
N ALA A 114 2.89 0.42 -3.47
CA ALA A 114 3.59 -0.67 -2.80
C ALA A 114 4.62 -1.37 -3.68
N LEU A 115 4.31 -1.51 -4.97
CA LEU A 115 5.23 -2.08 -5.95
C LEU A 115 6.48 -1.22 -6.17
N GLN A 116 6.46 0.07 -5.83
CA GLN A 116 7.63 0.95 -5.95
C GLN A 116 8.50 0.96 -4.68
N TRP A 117 7.98 0.48 -3.55
CA TRP A 117 8.71 0.52 -2.28
C TRP A 117 10.03 -0.25 -2.25
N PRO A 118 10.18 -1.43 -2.88
CA PRO A 118 11.48 -2.13 -2.93
C PRO A 118 12.61 -1.28 -3.52
N PHE A 119 12.28 -0.35 -4.43
CA PHE A 119 13.28 0.61 -4.93
C PHE A 119 13.76 1.52 -3.79
N ILE A 120 12.87 2.12 -3.01
CA ILE A 120 13.24 3.02 -1.89
C ILE A 120 13.97 2.26 -0.79
N THR A 121 13.45 1.10 -0.39
CA THR A 121 14.00 0.31 0.71
C THR A 121 15.37 -0.27 0.36
N SER A 122 15.64 -0.54 -0.92
CA SER A 122 16.98 -0.92 -1.38
C SER A 122 18.05 0.17 -1.20
N PHE A 123 17.67 1.45 -1.17
CA PHE A 123 18.64 2.52 -0.88
C PHE A 123 18.87 2.71 0.61
N ILE A 124 17.87 2.43 1.45
CA ILE A 124 17.88 2.86 2.86
C ILE A 124 18.17 1.69 3.81
N ILE A 125 17.60 0.51 3.56
CA ILE A 125 17.57 -0.64 4.48
C ILE A 125 17.96 -1.99 3.84
N GLN A 126 18.64 -1.98 2.67
CA GLN A 126 19.06 -3.19 1.94
C GLN A 126 19.71 -4.26 2.82
N GLY A 127 20.70 -3.89 3.65
CA GLY A 127 21.42 -4.87 4.47
C GLY A 127 20.53 -5.62 5.46
N ILE A 128 19.37 -5.06 5.84
CA ILE A 128 18.41 -5.72 6.73
C ILE A 128 17.47 -6.63 5.94
N ILE A 129 17.09 -6.21 4.74
CA ILE A 129 16.32 -7.01 3.78
C ILE A 129 17.10 -8.26 3.38
N ASP A 130 18.38 -8.10 3.07
CA ASP A 130 19.29 -9.21 2.71
C ASP A 130 19.43 -10.20 3.86
N THR A 131 19.59 -9.68 5.09
CA THR A 131 19.71 -10.54 6.29
C THR A 131 18.39 -11.27 6.60
N ALA A 132 17.24 -10.67 6.28
CA ALA A 132 15.93 -11.29 6.41
C ALA A 132 15.62 -12.25 5.25
N HIS A 133 16.53 -12.43 4.28
CA HIS A 133 16.35 -13.24 3.07
C HIS A 133 15.05 -12.90 2.31
N LEU A 134 14.67 -11.63 2.36
CA LEU A 134 13.56 -11.09 1.59
C LEU A 134 14.09 -10.68 0.22
N GLY A 135 14.07 -11.62 -0.73
CA GLY A 135 14.27 -11.24 -2.14
C GLY A 135 13.19 -10.25 -2.59
N ALA A 136 13.49 -9.42 -3.59
CA ALA A 136 12.61 -8.36 -4.08
C ALA A 136 11.16 -8.84 -4.35
N GLY A 137 11.00 -10.06 -4.87
CA GLY A 137 9.68 -10.65 -5.10
C GLY A 137 8.83 -10.80 -3.84
N LYS A 138 9.43 -11.27 -2.73
CA LYS A 138 8.73 -11.42 -1.45
C LYS A 138 8.43 -10.07 -0.81
N GLU A 139 9.32 -9.10 -1.03
CA GLU A 139 9.16 -7.74 -0.54
C GLU A 139 7.97 -7.03 -1.21
N HIS A 140 7.83 -7.13 -2.54
CA HIS A 140 6.64 -6.63 -3.26
C HIS A 140 5.35 -7.21 -2.70
N VAL A 141 5.32 -8.53 -2.45
CA VAL A 141 4.14 -9.20 -1.87
C VAL A 141 3.86 -8.68 -0.47
N LEU A 142 4.88 -8.62 0.39
CA LEU A 142 4.74 -8.16 1.77
C LEU A 142 4.12 -6.77 1.83
N TYR A 143 4.70 -5.81 1.11
CA TYR A 143 4.21 -4.43 1.12
C TYR A 143 2.83 -4.29 0.50
N SER A 144 2.52 -5.06 -0.55
CA SER A 144 1.21 -5.02 -1.18
C SER A 144 0.13 -5.58 -0.25
N VAL A 145 0.38 -6.70 0.43
CA VAL A 145 -0.60 -7.32 1.34
C VAL A 145 -0.93 -6.39 2.51
N PHE A 146 0.08 -5.79 3.13
CA PHE A 146 -0.16 -4.85 4.24
C PHE A 146 -0.85 -3.57 3.78
N ASN A 147 -0.55 -3.08 2.57
CA ASN A 147 -1.25 -1.93 1.99
C ASN A 147 -2.69 -2.25 1.59
N ILE A 148 -2.98 -3.47 1.13
CA ILE A 148 -4.35 -3.93 0.90
C ILE A 148 -5.11 -3.90 2.24
N PHE A 149 -4.52 -4.47 3.28
CA PHE A 149 -5.15 -4.48 4.61
C PHE A 149 -5.45 -3.07 5.13
N THR A 150 -4.52 -2.12 5.02
CA THR A 150 -4.76 -0.73 5.45
C THR A 150 -5.73 0.00 4.53
N ALA A 151 -5.76 -0.33 3.24
CA ALA A 151 -6.78 0.16 2.30
C ALA A 151 -8.19 -0.29 2.68
N PHE A 152 -8.38 -1.53 3.16
CA PHE A 152 -9.67 -2.00 3.70
C PHE A 152 -10.11 -1.14 4.90
N ILE A 153 -9.18 -0.80 5.80
CA ILE A 153 -9.48 0.06 6.95
C ILE A 153 -9.88 1.46 6.48
N ALA A 154 -9.14 2.06 5.54
CA ALA A 154 -9.50 3.36 4.99
C ALA A 154 -10.88 3.32 4.28
N ALA A 155 -11.19 2.22 3.59
CA ALA A 155 -12.44 2.05 2.86
C ALA A 155 -13.66 1.96 3.78
N THR A 156 -13.52 1.49 5.01
CA THR A 156 -14.60 1.50 6.00
C THR A 156 -14.76 2.86 6.67
N LEU A 157 -13.69 3.65 6.79
CA LEU A 157 -13.72 4.95 7.47
C LEU A 157 -14.26 6.09 6.58
N ILE A 158 -13.88 6.15 5.30
CA ILE A 158 -14.31 7.21 4.37
C ILE A 158 -15.85 7.34 4.26
N PRO A 159 -16.64 6.26 4.09
CA PRO A 159 -18.08 6.35 3.88
C PRO A 159 -18.91 6.57 5.15
N ILE A 160 -18.30 6.69 6.34
CA ILE A 160 -19.01 6.89 7.63
C ILE A 160 -19.89 8.15 7.62
N SER A 161 -19.50 9.18 6.88
CA SER A 161 -20.25 10.43 6.80
C SER A 161 -21.59 10.25 6.07
N ASN A 162 -22.69 10.61 6.75
CA ASN A 162 -24.02 10.70 6.16
C ASN A 162 -24.25 12.00 5.37
N ALA A 163 -23.18 12.71 4.99
CA ALA A 163 -23.29 13.96 4.25
C ALA A 163 -24.05 13.80 2.91
N GLY A 164 -24.83 14.83 2.58
CA GLY A 164 -25.70 14.87 1.38
C GLY A 164 -25.02 15.36 0.10
N THR A 165 -23.77 15.82 0.17
CA THR A 165 -23.02 16.31 -1.00
C THR A 165 -21.64 15.66 -1.11
N ASN A 166 -21.14 15.48 -2.33
CA ASN A 166 -19.83 14.87 -2.57
C ASN A 166 -18.67 15.65 -1.93
N SER A 167 -18.75 16.99 -1.90
CA SER A 167 -17.73 17.83 -1.27
C SER A 167 -17.65 17.60 0.24
N GLN A 168 -18.80 17.44 0.90
CA GLN A 168 -18.84 17.15 2.33
C GLN A 168 -18.36 15.71 2.61
N ILE A 169 -18.73 14.74 1.77
CA ILE A 169 -18.23 13.36 1.86
C ILE A 169 -16.71 13.33 1.75
N CYS A 170 -16.13 14.08 0.81
CA CYS A 170 -14.69 14.23 0.67
C CYS A 170 -14.04 14.81 1.93
N SER A 171 -14.51 15.96 2.40
CA SER A 171 -13.94 16.62 3.59
C SER A 171 -14.00 15.72 4.84
N SER A 172 -15.17 15.13 5.13
CA SER A 172 -15.31 14.17 6.23
C SER A 172 -14.46 12.92 6.02
N GLY A 173 -14.41 12.39 4.79
CA GLY A 173 -13.61 11.22 4.46
C GLY A 173 -12.11 11.42 4.70
N ILE A 174 -11.59 12.61 4.40
CA ILE A 174 -10.20 12.99 4.71
C ILE A 174 -9.98 12.96 6.23
N VAL A 175 -10.85 13.60 7.01
CA VAL A 175 -10.74 13.64 8.48
C VAL A 175 -10.78 12.24 9.07
N TYR A 176 -11.72 11.39 8.65
CA TYR A 176 -11.80 10.01 9.13
C TYR A 176 -10.63 9.14 8.69
N SER A 177 -10.02 9.42 7.54
CA SER A 177 -8.86 8.67 7.04
C SER A 177 -7.59 8.90 7.85
N ILE A 178 -7.49 9.99 8.64
CA ILE A 178 -6.33 10.26 9.50
C ILE A 178 -6.03 9.07 10.42
N ALA A 179 -7.06 8.44 10.99
CA ALA A 179 -6.89 7.25 11.83
C ALA A 179 -6.27 6.08 11.04
N ALA A 180 -6.71 5.85 9.80
CA ALA A 180 -6.14 4.82 8.92
C ALA A 180 -4.66 5.11 8.60
N TRP A 181 -4.26 6.39 8.46
CA TRP A 181 -2.86 6.75 8.19
C TRP A 181 -1.94 6.34 9.33
N PHE A 182 -2.34 6.62 10.57
CA PHE A 182 -1.58 6.24 11.76
C PHE A 182 -1.60 4.72 11.99
N ILE A 183 -2.73 4.05 11.75
CA ILE A 183 -2.80 2.59 11.81
C ILE A 183 -1.84 1.97 10.79
N ALA A 184 -1.81 2.47 9.56
CA ALA A 184 -0.87 2.01 8.53
C ALA A 184 0.59 2.21 8.95
N CYS A 185 0.91 3.36 9.52
CA CYS A 185 2.24 3.63 10.08
C CYS A 185 2.62 2.60 11.14
N ILE A 186 1.73 2.33 12.10
CA ILE A 186 1.98 1.35 13.17
C ILE A 186 2.14 -0.06 12.60
N VAL A 187 1.26 -0.48 11.70
CA VAL A 187 1.31 -1.82 11.08
C VAL A 187 2.65 -2.02 10.37
N PHE A 188 3.08 -1.06 9.55
CA PHE A 188 4.35 -1.17 8.85
C PHE A 188 5.57 -1.02 9.78
N PHE A 189 5.47 -0.22 10.84
CA PHE A 189 6.50 -0.16 11.87
C PHE A 189 6.68 -1.53 12.54
N LEU A 190 5.58 -2.24 12.84
CA LEU A 190 5.62 -3.59 13.40
C LEU A 190 6.24 -4.61 12.44
N VAL A 191 6.02 -4.46 11.13
CA VAL A 191 6.78 -5.23 10.12
C VAL A 191 8.27 -4.95 10.25
N GLY A 192 8.67 -3.67 10.33
CA GLY A 192 10.08 -3.29 10.52
C GLY A 192 10.70 -3.82 11.81
N PHE A 193 9.93 -3.82 12.90
CA PHE A 193 10.33 -4.44 14.17
C PHE A 193 10.60 -5.94 13.99
N LYS A 194 9.70 -6.67 13.30
CA LYS A 194 9.88 -8.10 13.02
C LYS A 194 11.15 -8.36 12.19
N LEU A 195 11.36 -7.61 11.12
CA LEU A 195 12.56 -7.77 10.26
C LEU A 195 13.85 -7.53 11.03
N THR A 196 13.89 -6.47 11.82
CA THR A 196 15.08 -6.11 12.60
C THR A 196 15.35 -7.16 13.70
N ARG A 197 14.31 -7.76 14.29
CA ARG A 197 14.46 -8.82 15.28
C ARG A 197 15.06 -10.09 14.66
N THR A 198 14.58 -10.50 13.48
CA THR A 198 15.12 -11.65 12.75
C THR A 198 16.62 -11.51 12.48
N LYS A 199 17.09 -10.32 12.11
CA LYS A 199 18.53 -10.04 11.97
C LYS A 199 19.30 -10.21 13.28
N GLY A 200 18.76 -9.74 14.39
CA GLY A 200 19.37 -9.90 15.71
C GLY A 200 19.55 -11.37 16.12
N GLU A 201 18.54 -12.21 15.84
CA GLU A 201 18.58 -13.65 16.11
C GLU A 201 19.61 -14.37 15.22
N ALA A 202 19.68 -14.02 13.92
CA ALA A 202 20.65 -14.58 12.99
C ALA A 202 22.11 -14.31 13.43
N LEU A 203 22.44 -13.06 13.80
CA LEU A 203 23.79 -12.69 14.25
C LEU A 203 24.21 -13.43 15.54
N ASN A 204 23.27 -13.63 16.47
CA ASN A 204 23.55 -14.37 17.70
C ASN A 204 23.83 -15.85 17.42
N SER A 205 23.14 -16.47 16.46
CA SER A 205 23.36 -17.87 16.08
C SER A 205 24.73 -18.11 15.46
N THR A 206 25.21 -17.22 14.58
CA THR A 206 26.56 -17.30 13.98
C THR A 206 27.65 -17.12 15.03
N THR A 207 27.43 -16.24 16.00
CA THR A 207 28.39 -15.99 17.09
C THR A 207 28.54 -17.21 18.01
N SER A 208 27.44 -17.94 18.26
CA SER A 208 27.48 -19.18 19.04
C SER A 208 28.23 -20.30 18.33
N TYR A 209 28.08 -20.44 17.00
CA TYR A 209 28.83 -21.43 16.21
C TYR A 209 30.34 -21.19 16.23
N ASN A 210 30.78 -19.94 16.10
CA ASN A 210 32.21 -19.59 16.12
C ASN A 210 32.87 -19.80 17.49
N LYS A 211 32.10 -19.82 18.58
CA LYS A 211 32.62 -20.12 19.93
C LYS A 211 32.75 -21.61 20.24
N VAL A 212 32.07 -22.48 19.49
CA VAL A 212 32.17 -23.94 19.65
C VAL A 212 33.31 -24.53 18.80
N GLY A 213 33.76 -23.79 17.78
CA GLY A 213 34.88 -24.16 16.92
C GLY A 213 36.26 -23.66 17.38
N GLN A 214 36.37 -23.07 18.58
CA GLN A 214 37.63 -22.72 19.25
C GLN A 214 37.81 -23.62 20.47
#